data_AF-A0A976SJX5-F1
#
_entry.id   AF-A0A976SJX5-F1
#
_cell.length_a   1.000
_cell.length_b   1.000
_cell.length_c   1.000
_cell.angle_alpha   90.00
_cell.angle_beta   90.00
_cell.angle_gamma   90.00
#
_symmetry.space_group_name_H-M   'P 1'
#
loop_
_entity.id
_entity.type
_entity.pdbx_description
1 polymer ?
#
loop_
_entity_poly.entity_id
_entity_poly.type
_entity_poly.pdbx_seq_one_letter_code
_entity_poly.pdbx_strand_id
1 'polypeptide(L)'
;MKFAIFAFAAFWFAKFAAAAAGALDLKGLGFKNWKVHKVSGEAAPTACPLGELPEGVFLHRTVVHDGAKFTWVKPVHGAVNELKCEARSVWKGLDGELLLDFHFFGKVDGKMFAHVEHLTKLGGVAHVFLGFEGSAAGKAVGVAKFLAGVADLFPKAFLDTKDLSAHALLHQLALHHA
;
A
#
# COMPACT_ATOMS: atom_id res chain seq x y z
N MET A 1 21.40 27.97 -21.83
CA MET A 1 20.59 26.72 -21.83
C MET A 1 21.02 25.67 -20.80
N LYS A 2 22.22 25.75 -20.18
CA LYS A 2 22.63 24.80 -19.11
C LYS A 2 22.02 25.10 -17.73
N PHE A 3 21.80 26.37 -17.39
CA PHE A 3 21.23 26.78 -16.09
C PHE A 3 19.72 26.49 -15.94
N ALA A 4 18.96 26.52 -17.03
CA ALA A 4 17.52 26.24 -17.01
C ALA A 4 17.21 24.77 -16.71
N ILE A 5 18.08 23.84 -17.13
CA ILE A 5 17.91 22.41 -16.90
C ILE A 5 18.17 22.07 -15.42
N PHE A 6 19.15 22.71 -14.79
CA PHE A 6 19.38 22.55 -13.34
C PHE A 6 18.25 23.11 -12.49
N ALA A 7 17.66 24.24 -12.88
CA ALA A 7 16.47 24.78 -12.20
C ALA A 7 15.24 23.88 -12.37
N PHE A 8 15.07 23.25 -13.53
CA PHE A 8 13.96 22.32 -13.79
C PHE A 8 14.13 21.00 -13.03
N ALA A 9 15.36 20.47 -12.97
CA ALA A 9 15.69 19.32 -12.14
C ALA A 9 15.52 19.64 -10.65
N ALA A 10 16.05 20.77 -10.18
CA ALA A 10 15.86 21.22 -8.80
C ALA A 10 14.39 21.44 -8.46
N PHE A 11 13.56 21.93 -9.38
CA PHE A 11 12.12 22.07 -9.19
C PHE A 11 11.39 20.72 -9.15
N TRP A 12 11.84 19.72 -9.93
CA TRP A 12 11.32 18.35 -9.88
C TRP A 12 11.75 17.59 -8.62
N PHE A 13 12.99 17.76 -8.15
CA PHE A 13 13.47 17.18 -6.89
C PHE A 13 12.96 17.94 -5.65
N ALA A 14 12.75 19.26 -5.75
CA ALA A 14 12.18 20.06 -4.67
C ALA A 14 10.67 19.82 -4.50
N LYS A 15 9.98 19.23 -5.49
CA LYS A 15 8.57 18.82 -5.33
C LYS A 15 8.40 17.56 -4.47
N PHE A 16 9.50 16.87 -4.14
CA PHE A 16 9.54 15.89 -3.05
C PHE A 16 9.76 16.54 -1.67
N ALA A 17 10.05 17.84 -1.62
CA ALA A 17 10.05 18.62 -0.40
C ALA A 17 8.69 19.33 -0.25
N ALA A 18 8.11 19.23 0.95
CA ALA A 18 6.99 20.05 1.43
C ALA A 18 5.56 19.56 1.18
N ALA A 19 5.31 18.26 1.37
CA ALA A 19 4.26 17.92 2.33
C ALA A 19 4.98 17.58 3.65
N ALA A 20 4.51 18.08 4.79
CA ALA A 20 5.02 17.62 6.07
C ALA A 20 4.62 16.16 6.21
N ALA A 21 5.58 15.24 6.06
CA ALA A 21 5.30 13.83 6.18
C ALA A 21 4.75 13.52 7.58
N GLY A 22 3.55 12.95 7.62
CA GLY A 22 2.81 12.70 8.84
C GLY A 22 2.50 11.22 9.05
N ALA A 23 1.86 10.94 10.20
CA ALA A 23 1.38 9.61 10.50
C ALA A 23 0.02 9.37 9.84
N LEU A 24 -0.08 8.27 9.07
CA LEU A 24 -1.32 7.77 8.51
C LEU A 24 -1.91 6.71 9.44
N ASP A 25 -3.09 7.00 10.01
CA ASP A 25 -3.83 6.03 10.84
C ASP A 25 -4.74 5.15 9.97
N LEU A 26 -4.35 3.88 9.83
CA LEU A 26 -5.05 2.87 9.07
C LEU A 26 -6.47 2.61 9.60
N LYS A 27 -6.75 2.87 10.89
CA LYS A 27 -8.11 2.72 11.43
C LYS A 27 -9.08 3.69 10.77
N GLY A 28 -8.64 4.92 10.49
CA GLY A 28 -9.46 5.93 9.81
C GLY A 28 -9.80 5.56 8.36
N LEU A 29 -8.90 4.83 7.70
CA LEU A 29 -9.10 4.32 6.34
C LEU A 29 -10.08 3.14 6.32
N GLY A 30 -9.99 2.28 7.33
CA GLY A 30 -10.78 1.06 7.45
C GLY A 30 -10.51 0.10 6.29
N PHE A 31 -11.44 -0.83 6.03
CA PHE A 31 -11.36 -1.76 4.91
C PHE A 31 -12.25 -1.32 3.73
N LYS A 32 -12.27 -0.01 3.48
CA LYS A 32 -13.11 0.55 2.43
C LYS A 32 -12.58 0.11 1.06
N ASN A 33 -13.47 -0.45 0.25
CA ASN A 33 -13.19 -0.65 -1.15
C ASN A 33 -13.72 0.58 -1.89
N TRP A 34 -12.85 1.55 -2.18
CA TRP A 34 -13.22 2.65 -3.07
C TRP A 34 -13.19 2.10 -4.50
N LYS A 35 -14.21 1.29 -4.82
CA LYS A 35 -14.28 0.58 -6.10
C LYS A 35 -14.39 1.59 -7.24
N VAL A 36 -13.45 1.41 -8.17
CA VAL A 36 -13.64 1.14 -9.61
C VAL A 36 -14.59 2.09 -10.35
N HIS A 37 -14.07 2.67 -11.43
CA HIS A 37 -14.83 3.22 -12.54
C HIS A 37 -15.78 2.18 -13.16
N LYS A 38 -16.90 1.89 -12.50
CA LYS A 38 -18.04 1.05 -12.95
C LYS A 38 -17.73 -0.39 -13.41
N VAL A 39 -18.78 -1.20 -13.38
CA VAL A 39 -18.79 -2.51 -14.04
C VAL A 39 -18.88 -2.29 -15.55
N SER A 40 -18.15 -3.10 -16.34
CA SER A 40 -18.20 -3.04 -17.80
C SER A 40 -19.65 -3.08 -18.32
N GLY A 41 -20.09 -2.02 -19.00
CA GLY A 41 -21.45 -1.89 -19.56
C GLY A 41 -22.35 -0.84 -18.87
N GLU A 42 -21.90 -0.21 -17.79
CA GLU A 42 -22.66 0.86 -17.12
C GLU A 42 -22.18 2.28 -17.51
N ALA A 43 -23.09 3.26 -17.61
CA ALA A 43 -22.80 4.64 -18.02
C ALA A 43 -21.81 5.36 -17.08
N ALA A 44 -20.76 6.04 -17.58
CA ALA A 44 -19.74 6.66 -16.72
C ALA A 44 -20.30 7.56 -15.60
N PRO A 45 -19.84 7.44 -14.33
CA PRO A 45 -20.27 8.35 -13.27
C PRO A 45 -19.75 9.76 -13.58
N THR A 46 -20.57 10.79 -13.31
CA THR A 46 -20.17 12.20 -13.45
C THR A 46 -19.45 12.75 -12.21
N ALA A 47 -19.39 11.99 -11.12
CA ALA A 47 -18.65 12.33 -9.90
C ALA A 47 -17.20 11.83 -9.96
N CYS A 48 -16.32 12.41 -9.12
CA CYS A 48 -14.94 11.92 -8.97
C CYS A 48 -14.98 10.40 -8.74
N PRO A 49 -14.34 9.60 -9.60
CA PRO A 49 -14.43 8.14 -9.58
C PRO A 49 -13.80 7.53 -8.32
N LEU A 50 -12.99 8.31 -7.60
CA LEU A 50 -12.33 7.92 -6.35
C LEU A 50 -13.13 8.33 -5.10
N GLY A 51 -14.21 9.11 -5.26
CA GLY A 51 -14.91 9.74 -4.14
C GLY A 51 -14.06 10.80 -3.44
N GLU A 52 -14.42 11.13 -2.20
CA GLU A 52 -13.59 11.95 -1.31
C GLU A 52 -12.49 11.08 -0.70
N LEU A 53 -11.25 11.44 -0.98
CA LEU A 53 -10.06 10.75 -0.46
C LEU A 53 -9.61 11.40 0.85
N PRO A 54 -9.23 10.63 1.86
CA PRO A 54 -8.57 11.16 3.05
C PRO A 54 -7.30 11.91 2.68
N GLU A 55 -6.98 12.96 3.45
CA GLU A 55 -5.76 13.74 3.28
C GLU A 55 -4.53 12.83 3.31
N GLY A 56 -3.65 13.00 2.32
CA GLY A 56 -2.42 12.20 2.20
C GLY A 56 -2.61 10.81 1.59
N VAL A 57 -3.82 10.40 1.19
CA VAL A 57 -4.07 9.13 0.50
C VAL A 57 -4.48 9.36 -0.95
N PHE A 58 -3.76 8.74 -1.88
CA PHE A 58 -4.04 8.77 -3.31
C PHE A 58 -4.89 7.58 -3.78
N LEU A 59 -4.71 6.41 -3.15
CA LEU A 59 -5.45 5.19 -3.45
C LEU A 59 -5.71 4.40 -2.17
N HIS A 60 -6.93 3.88 -1.98
CA HIS A 60 -7.22 2.84 -1.01
C HIS A 60 -8.19 1.82 -1.62
N ARG A 61 -7.74 0.58 -1.76
CA ARG A 61 -8.55 -0.52 -2.29
C ARG A 61 -8.54 -1.67 -1.31
N THR A 62 -9.69 -2.26 -1.03
CA THR A 62 -9.75 -3.51 -0.25
C THR A 62 -10.55 -4.56 -1.00
N VAL A 63 -9.94 -5.70 -1.26
CA VAL A 63 -10.61 -6.89 -1.79
C VAL A 63 -10.81 -7.87 -0.64
N VAL A 64 -12.02 -8.37 -0.48
CA VAL A 64 -12.34 -9.40 0.51
C VAL A 64 -12.54 -10.72 -0.23
N HIS A 65 -11.87 -11.76 0.23
CA HIS A 65 -12.01 -13.11 -0.29
C HIS A 65 -11.92 -14.11 0.86
N ASP A 66 -12.96 -14.93 1.02
CA ASP A 66 -13.02 -15.96 2.07
C ASP A 66 -12.67 -15.43 3.50
N GLY A 67 -13.15 -14.23 3.82
CA GLY A 67 -12.88 -13.55 5.08
C GLY A 67 -11.49 -12.89 5.19
N ALA A 68 -10.53 -13.28 4.36
CA ALA A 68 -9.25 -12.59 4.21
C ALA A 68 -9.42 -11.29 3.42
N LYS A 69 -8.61 -10.29 3.76
CA LYS A 69 -8.61 -8.98 3.12
C LYS A 69 -7.26 -8.75 2.47
N PHE A 70 -7.30 -8.26 1.24
CA PHE A 70 -6.17 -7.63 0.57
C PHE A 70 -6.44 -6.14 0.48
N THR A 71 -5.65 -5.32 1.17
CA THR A 71 -5.78 -3.87 1.14
C THR A 71 -4.55 -3.26 0.51
N TRP A 72 -4.73 -2.31 -0.40
CA TRP A 72 -3.68 -1.53 -1.04
C TRP A 72 -3.92 -0.06 -0.72
N VAL A 73 -2.92 0.60 -0.14
CA VAL A 73 -2.92 2.02 0.20
C VAL A 73 -1.72 2.69 -0.45
N LYS A 74 -1.98 3.61 -1.37
CA LYS A 74 -0.96 4.47 -1.95
C LYS A 74 -1.07 5.87 -1.34
N PRO A 75 -0.07 6.34 -0.58
CA PRO A 75 -0.07 7.71 -0.09
C PRO A 75 0.15 8.72 -1.23
N VAL A 76 -0.21 9.97 -0.98
CA VAL A 76 0.31 11.10 -1.75
C VAL A 76 1.82 11.17 -1.49
N HIS A 77 2.62 11.21 -2.56
CA HIS A 77 4.08 11.20 -2.44
C HIS A 77 4.58 12.28 -1.47
N GLY A 78 5.42 11.88 -0.51
CA GLY A 78 5.97 12.79 0.50
C GLY A 78 5.05 13.13 1.67
N ALA A 79 3.82 12.62 1.71
CA ALA A 79 2.86 12.95 2.76
C ALA A 79 2.92 12.04 4.00
N VAL A 80 3.56 10.87 3.90
CA VAL A 80 3.50 9.83 4.96
C VAL A 80 4.89 9.29 5.28
N ASN A 81 5.27 9.30 6.56
CA ASN A 81 6.51 8.68 7.09
C ASN A 81 6.24 7.70 8.25
N GLU A 82 4.99 7.57 8.68
CA GLU A 82 4.59 6.64 9.72
C GLU A 82 3.24 6.02 9.38
N LEU A 83 3.15 4.70 9.54
CA LEU A 83 1.93 3.93 9.48
C LEU A 83 1.60 3.44 10.89
N LYS A 84 0.38 3.72 11.34
CA LYS A 84 -0.13 3.23 12.62
C LYS A 84 -1.57 2.77 12.48
N CYS A 85 -2.02 1.98 13.42
CA CYS A 85 -3.43 1.66 13.61
C CYS A 85 -3.76 2.02 15.06
N GLU A 86 -4.45 3.15 15.26
CA GLU A 86 -4.58 3.78 16.57
C GLU A 86 -3.22 4.02 17.24
N ALA A 87 -3.00 3.44 18.42
CA ALA A 87 -1.73 3.49 19.16
C ALA A 87 -0.71 2.45 18.70
N ARG A 88 -1.06 1.53 17.79
CA ARG A 88 -0.17 0.46 17.34
C ARG A 88 0.68 0.94 16.17
N SER A 89 2.00 0.95 16.36
CA SER A 89 2.94 1.20 15.26
C SER A 89 2.94 0.02 14.29
N VAL A 90 2.75 0.30 13.01
CA VAL A 90 2.83 -0.68 11.91
C VAL A 90 4.17 -0.52 11.21
N TRP A 91 4.54 0.71 10.89
CA TRP A 91 5.86 1.05 10.33
C TRP A 91 6.17 2.51 10.63
N LYS A 92 7.45 2.82 10.79
CA LYS A 92 7.94 4.19 10.89
C LYS A 92 9.25 4.30 10.12
N GLY A 93 9.28 5.20 9.15
CA GLY A 93 10.48 5.50 8.39
C GLY A 93 11.54 6.16 9.28
N LEU A 94 12.80 5.99 8.89
CA LEU A 94 13.90 6.77 9.44
C LEU A 94 13.81 8.23 8.95
N ASP A 95 14.68 9.10 9.48
CA ASP A 95 14.74 10.50 9.04
C ASP A 95 14.92 10.61 7.51
N GLY A 96 14.00 11.32 6.86
CA GLY A 96 13.97 11.49 5.41
C GLY A 96 13.41 10.31 4.62
N GLU A 97 12.89 9.26 5.28
CA GLU A 97 12.20 8.17 4.60
C GLU A 97 10.69 8.41 4.47
N LEU A 98 10.13 8.00 3.34
CA LEU A 98 8.76 8.31 2.96
C LEU A 98 8.06 7.07 2.43
N LEU A 99 6.82 6.85 2.83
CA LEU A 99 5.99 5.77 2.30
C LEU A 99 5.70 6.03 0.82
N LEU A 100 5.90 5.00 0.00
CA LEU A 100 5.53 4.98 -1.42
C LEU A 100 4.33 4.08 -1.65
N ASP A 101 4.28 2.94 -0.96
CA ASP A 101 3.20 1.99 -1.10
C ASP A 101 3.01 1.13 0.16
N PHE A 102 1.78 0.72 0.42
CA PHE A 102 1.43 -0.17 1.53
C PHE A 102 0.40 -1.21 1.09
N HIS A 103 0.72 -2.47 1.32
CA HIS A 103 -0.18 -3.59 1.11
C HIS A 103 -0.40 -4.34 2.42
N PHE A 104 -1.65 -4.65 2.74
CA PHE A 104 -2.03 -5.49 3.86
C PHE A 104 -2.75 -6.75 3.38
N PHE A 105 -2.46 -7.87 4.03
CA PHE A 105 -3.03 -9.18 3.75
C PHE A 105 -3.44 -9.84 5.06
N GLY A 106 -4.65 -10.39 5.15
CA GLY A 106 -5.01 -11.29 6.25
C GLY A 106 -6.40 -11.12 6.82
N LYS A 107 -6.64 -11.81 7.94
CA LYS A 107 -7.88 -11.77 8.71
C LYS A 107 -7.61 -11.07 10.05
N VAL A 108 -8.58 -10.31 10.55
CA VAL A 108 -8.43 -9.52 11.81
C VAL A 108 -8.20 -10.44 13.02
N ASP A 109 -8.73 -11.66 12.95
CA ASP A 109 -8.64 -12.74 13.94
C ASP A 109 -7.58 -13.80 13.59
N GLY A 110 -6.73 -13.55 12.58
CA GLY A 110 -5.80 -14.54 12.05
C GLY A 110 -4.40 -14.00 11.78
N LYS A 111 -3.67 -14.72 10.93
CA LYS A 111 -2.37 -14.25 10.43
C LYS A 111 -2.58 -13.02 9.56
N MET A 112 -1.71 -12.05 9.73
CA MET A 112 -1.69 -10.86 8.88
C MET A 112 -0.27 -10.57 8.41
N PHE A 113 -0.17 -9.96 7.24
CA PHE A 113 1.08 -9.55 6.64
C PHE A 113 0.94 -8.14 6.08
N ALA A 114 2.04 -7.39 6.09
CA ALA A 114 2.12 -6.12 5.41
C ALA A 114 3.39 -6.00 4.57
N HIS A 115 3.25 -5.50 3.35
CA HIS A 115 4.37 -5.08 2.53
C HIS A 115 4.38 -3.54 2.51
N VAL A 116 5.50 -2.97 2.94
CA VAL A 116 5.76 -1.52 2.93
C VAL A 116 6.82 -1.26 1.88
N GLU A 117 6.53 -0.38 0.93
CA GLU A 117 7.49 0.19 0.01
C GLU A 117 7.76 1.63 0.44
N HIS A 118 9.03 1.98 0.63
CA HIS A 118 9.41 3.32 1.06
C HIS A 118 10.61 3.86 0.26
N LEU A 119 10.62 5.17 0.09
CA LEU A 119 11.74 5.92 -0.43
C LEU A 119 12.72 6.16 0.70
N THR A 120 13.98 5.78 0.49
CA THR A 120 15.08 6.06 1.41
C THR A 120 15.56 7.50 1.24
N LYS A 121 16.25 8.04 2.25
CA LYS A 121 16.88 9.36 2.19
C LYS A 121 17.86 9.53 1.00
N LEU A 122 18.44 8.43 0.52
CA LEU A 122 19.36 8.42 -0.62
C LEU A 122 18.64 8.33 -1.98
N GLY A 123 17.30 8.32 -2.01
CA GLY A 123 16.51 8.25 -3.23
C GLY A 123 16.31 6.83 -3.78
N GLY A 124 16.78 5.79 -3.07
CA GLY A 124 16.51 4.39 -3.41
C GLY A 124 15.17 3.91 -2.86
N VAL A 125 14.55 2.93 -3.52
CA VAL A 125 13.33 2.26 -3.06
C VAL A 125 13.69 1.03 -2.24
N ALA A 126 13.08 0.88 -1.07
CA ALA A 126 13.26 -0.26 -0.19
C ALA A 126 11.92 -0.91 0.17
N HIS A 127 11.96 -2.22 0.42
CA HIS A 127 10.79 -3.05 0.72
C HIS A 127 10.95 -3.68 2.10
N VAL A 128 9.94 -3.51 2.94
CA VAL A 128 9.83 -4.16 4.25
C VAL A 128 8.64 -5.10 4.22
N PHE A 129 8.88 -6.35 4.61
CA PHE A 129 7.84 -7.37 4.72
C PHE A 129 7.62 -7.67 6.19
N LEU A 130 6.39 -7.49 6.67
CA LEU A 130 6.00 -7.65 8.06
C LEU A 130 5.04 -8.81 8.20
N GLY A 131 5.22 -9.62 9.23
CA GLY A 131 4.27 -10.62 9.69
C GLY A 131 3.73 -10.26 11.08
N PHE A 132 2.44 -10.48 11.29
CA PHE A 132 1.74 -10.22 12.54
C PHE A 132 1.01 -11.49 13.00
N GLU A 133 1.10 -11.76 14.30
CA GLU A 133 0.38 -12.83 14.97
C GLU A 133 -0.62 -12.21 15.95
N GLY A 134 -1.91 -12.20 15.56
CA GLY A 134 -2.96 -11.56 16.33
C GLY A 134 -2.69 -10.06 16.55
N SER A 135 -2.73 -9.60 17.81
CA SER A 135 -2.54 -8.19 18.16
C SER A 135 -1.08 -7.77 18.37
N ALA A 136 -0.11 -8.66 18.16
CA ALA A 136 1.30 -8.36 18.36
C ALA A 136 1.84 -7.35 17.34
N ALA A 137 2.93 -6.67 17.70
CA ALA A 137 3.66 -5.80 16.78
C ALA A 137 4.19 -6.61 15.58
N GLY A 138 4.20 -5.98 14.41
CA GLY A 138 4.71 -6.57 13.19
C GLY A 138 6.20 -6.88 13.31
N LYS A 139 6.60 -8.07 12.86
CA LYS A 139 8.01 -8.46 12.79
C LYS A 139 8.45 -8.53 11.35
N ALA A 140 9.66 -8.04 11.07
CA ALA A 140 10.26 -8.20 9.76
C ALA A 140 10.42 -9.70 9.43
N VAL A 141 9.96 -10.09 8.24
CA VAL A 141 10.10 -11.44 7.69
C VAL A 141 10.82 -11.36 6.35
N GLY A 142 11.50 -12.44 5.96
CA GLY A 142 12.09 -12.53 4.63
C GLY A 142 11.02 -12.65 3.55
N VAL A 143 11.29 -12.15 2.34
CA VAL A 143 10.35 -12.17 1.21
C VAL A 143 9.77 -13.56 0.95
N ALA A 144 10.58 -14.63 0.98
CA ALA A 144 10.08 -15.99 0.76
C ALA A 144 9.03 -16.42 1.79
N LYS A 145 9.26 -16.11 3.08
CA LYS A 145 8.30 -16.42 4.16
C LYS A 145 7.04 -15.55 4.06
N PHE A 146 7.20 -14.30 3.64
CA PHE A 146 6.07 -13.40 3.38
C PHE A 146 5.19 -13.94 2.25
N LEU A 147 5.78 -14.28 1.10
CA LEU A 147 5.03 -14.77 -0.06
C LEU A 147 4.31 -16.08 0.26
N ALA A 148 4.98 -17.04 0.92
CA ALA A 148 4.34 -18.28 1.37
C ALA A 148 3.18 -18.01 2.33
N GLY A 149 3.39 -17.15 3.34
CA GLY A 149 2.35 -16.81 4.30
C GLY A 149 1.16 -16.08 3.68
N VAL A 150 1.39 -15.21 2.69
CA VAL A 150 0.32 -14.57 1.92
C VAL A 150 -0.40 -15.58 1.05
N ALA A 151 0.30 -16.50 0.38
CA ALA A 151 -0.33 -17.55 -0.41
C ALA A 151 -1.22 -18.46 0.45
N ASP A 152 -0.79 -18.82 1.66
CA ASP A 152 -1.58 -19.62 2.60
C ASP A 152 -2.89 -18.93 3.03
N LEU A 153 -2.96 -17.59 2.98
CA LEU A 153 -4.17 -16.84 3.33
C LEU A 153 -5.25 -16.90 2.24
N PHE A 154 -4.87 -17.13 1.00
CA PHE A 154 -5.76 -17.03 -0.14
C PHE A 154 -5.82 -18.37 -0.87
N PRO A 155 -7.00 -19.02 -0.95
CA PRO A 155 -7.13 -20.26 -1.70
C PRO A 155 -6.84 -20.01 -3.19
N LYS A 156 -6.52 -21.06 -3.95
CA LYS A 156 -6.23 -20.96 -5.39
C LYS A 156 -7.28 -20.17 -6.19
N ALA A 157 -8.55 -20.29 -5.80
CA ALA A 157 -9.68 -19.55 -6.40
C ALA A 157 -9.58 -18.01 -6.25
N PHE A 158 -8.69 -17.51 -5.39
CA PHE A 158 -8.43 -16.08 -5.27
C PHE A 158 -7.92 -15.48 -6.58
N LEU A 159 -7.17 -16.24 -7.39
CA LEU A 159 -6.70 -15.82 -8.71
C LEU A 159 -7.85 -15.52 -9.68
N ASP A 160 -9.03 -16.07 -9.45
CA ASP A 160 -10.21 -15.83 -10.27
C ASP A 160 -10.92 -14.51 -9.91
N THR A 161 -10.42 -13.77 -8.91
CA THR A 161 -11.02 -12.50 -8.50
C THR A 161 -10.73 -11.41 -9.54
N LYS A 162 -11.73 -11.15 -10.39
CA LYS A 162 -11.69 -10.17 -11.50
C LYS A 162 -11.41 -8.71 -11.07
N ASP A 163 -11.56 -8.40 -9.79
CA ASP A 163 -11.38 -7.08 -9.19
C ASP A 163 -10.02 -6.90 -8.50
N LEU A 164 -9.01 -7.71 -8.79
CA LEU A 164 -7.65 -7.45 -8.33
C LEU A 164 -6.91 -6.60 -9.36
N SER A 165 -6.89 -5.27 -9.17
CA SER A 165 -5.92 -4.40 -9.89
C SER A 165 -4.47 -4.71 -9.52
N ALA A 166 -4.26 -5.54 -8.49
CA ALA A 166 -2.97 -6.12 -8.10
C ALA A 166 -2.50 -7.24 -9.06
N HIS A 167 -2.90 -7.19 -10.33
CA HIS A 167 -2.57 -8.20 -11.33
C HIS A 167 -1.05 -8.46 -11.40
N ALA A 168 -0.23 -7.43 -11.20
CA ALA A 168 1.24 -7.55 -11.15
C ALA A 168 1.76 -8.22 -9.86
N LEU A 169 1.26 -7.84 -8.68
CA LEU A 169 1.68 -8.43 -7.40
C LEU A 169 1.21 -9.89 -7.27
N LEU A 170 0.02 -10.20 -7.80
CA LEU A 170 -0.50 -11.58 -7.86
C LEU A 170 0.20 -12.43 -8.91
N HIS A 171 0.57 -11.86 -10.06
CA HIS A 171 1.44 -12.57 -11.00
C HIS A 171 2.78 -12.91 -10.36
N GLN A 172 3.38 -11.98 -9.59
CA GLN A 172 4.60 -12.27 -8.85
C GLN A 172 4.38 -13.30 -7.72
N LEU A 173 3.31 -13.18 -6.93
CA LEU A 173 2.95 -14.19 -5.92
C LEU A 173 2.72 -15.58 -6.52
N ALA A 174 2.04 -15.67 -7.66
CA ALA A 174 1.74 -16.93 -8.36
C ALA A 174 2.98 -17.54 -9.05
N LEU A 175 3.89 -16.73 -9.59
CA LEU A 175 5.15 -17.18 -10.20
C LEU A 175 6.17 -17.64 -9.15
N HIS A 176 6.10 -17.15 -7.92
CA HIS A 176 7.02 -17.55 -6.83
C HIS A 176 6.49 -18.69 -5.94
N HIS A 177 5.29 -19.21 -6.21
CA HIS A 177 4.72 -20.39 -5.55
C HIS A 177 4.92 -21.69 -6.37
N ALA A 178 5.63 -21.59 -7.51
CA ALA A 178 5.97 -22.73 -8.38
C ALA A 178 7.39 -23.22 -8.11
#